data_AF-A0A3G8YMF9-F1
#
_entry.id   AF-A0A3G8YMF9-F1
#
_cell.length_a   1.000
_cell.length_b   1.000
_cell.length_c   1.000
_cell.angle_alpha   90.00
_cell.angle_beta   90.00
_cell.angle_gamma   90.00
#
_symmetry.space_group_name_H-M   'P 1'
#
loop_
_entity.id
_entity.type
_entity.pdbx_description
1 polymer ?
#
loop_
_entity_poly.entity_id
_entity_poly.type
_entity_poly.pdbx_seq_one_letter_code
_entity_poly.pdbx_strand_id
1 'polypeptide(L)'
;MREQNGFTLLELLIGLAITGIILAVTTSLFTTTLFSSTDINSRNDLISEVQLAQQVIAGRTNDAIYVYPVGSVLTLNTSGASTLNTLITPSSQTWKVGTQPFLAMILPPSVPTADCQGATPSTGIVTAGCYRFFAYYPMLRSALLSSTLVDVPKADANNASQWVIMEYRQNMFSGGVAWSPGAVLSSDSVKTLSSAPTYYMGGVGRILADYIQPSLANVKFDVAAPAGITPGRVSITLTGQRFRVASTQSSLIGPQTVNVYPRNWNP
;
A
#
# COMPACT_ATOMS: atom_id res chain seq x y z
N MET A 1 -8.60 20.48 -78.50
CA MET A 1 -7.58 19.42 -78.44
C MET A 1 -7.29 19.18 -76.97
N ARG A 2 -7.52 17.95 -76.49
CA ARG A 2 -7.38 17.59 -75.07
C ARG A 2 -6.04 16.87 -74.98
N GLU A 3 -5.01 17.54 -74.45
CA GLU A 3 -3.70 16.91 -74.26
C GLU A 3 -3.85 15.80 -73.22
N GLN A 4 -3.78 14.54 -73.67
CA GLN A 4 -3.66 13.38 -72.80
C GLN A 4 -2.19 13.24 -72.44
N ASN A 5 -1.75 13.94 -71.40
CA ASN A 5 -0.44 13.72 -70.80
C ASN A 5 -0.46 12.37 -70.10
N GLY A 6 0.17 11.37 -70.73
CA GLY A 6 0.37 10.04 -70.15
C GLY A 6 1.33 10.12 -68.97
N PHE A 7 0.91 9.59 -67.82
CA PHE A 7 1.76 9.46 -66.64
C PHE A 7 3.03 8.66 -67.00
N THR A 8 4.21 9.23 -66.71
CA THR A 8 5.46 8.50 -66.95
C THR A 8 5.69 7.48 -65.82
N LEU A 9 6.34 6.36 -66.15
CA LEU A 9 6.63 5.30 -65.17
C LEU A 9 7.46 5.81 -63.98
N LEU A 10 8.32 6.79 -64.21
CA LEU A 10 9.11 7.49 -63.19
C LEU A 10 8.23 8.26 -62.20
N GLU A 11 7.21 8.95 -62.70
CA GLU A 11 6.29 9.77 -61.90
C GLU A 11 5.42 8.90 -60.97
N LEU A 12 5.04 7.71 -61.44
CA LEU A 12 4.34 6.70 -60.63
C LEU A 12 5.24 6.10 -59.54
N LEU A 13 6.52 5.87 -59.84
CA LEU A 13 7.50 5.38 -58.85
C LEU A 13 7.75 6.42 -57.74
N ILE A 14 7.91 7.70 -58.10
CA ILE A 14 8.09 8.80 -57.14
C ILE A 14 6.85 8.95 -56.26
N GLY A 15 5.64 8.88 -56.85
CA GLY A 15 4.39 8.93 -56.09
C GLY A 15 4.26 7.81 -55.06
N LEU A 16 4.62 6.57 -55.43
CA LEU A 16 4.64 5.42 -54.52
C LEU A 16 5.69 5.59 -53.40
N ALA A 17 6.88 6.08 -53.73
CA ALA A 17 7.93 6.31 -52.74
C ALA A 17 7.51 7.35 -51.69
N ILE A 18 6.94 8.49 -52.14
CA ILE A 18 6.44 9.55 -51.24
C ILE A 18 5.31 9.00 -50.36
N THR A 19 4.36 8.27 -50.95
CA THR A 19 3.24 7.66 -50.20
C THR A 19 3.75 6.67 -49.15
N GLY A 20 4.75 5.86 -49.49
CA GLY A 20 5.39 4.93 -48.55
C GLY A 20 6.06 5.64 -47.38
N ILE A 21 6.77 6.74 -47.62
CA ILE A 21 7.39 7.56 -46.57
C ILE A 21 6.31 8.17 -45.66
N ILE A 22 5.25 8.76 -46.25
CA ILE A 22 4.14 9.35 -45.48
C ILE A 22 3.47 8.28 -44.60
N LEU A 23 3.23 7.08 -45.13
CA LEU A 23 2.63 5.97 -44.39
C LEU A 23 3.52 5.51 -43.24
N ALA A 24 4.84 5.41 -43.46
CA ALA A 24 5.80 5.03 -42.42
C ALA A 24 5.84 6.06 -41.28
N VAL A 25 5.88 7.35 -41.61
CA VAL A 25 5.84 8.45 -40.62
C VAL A 25 4.52 8.43 -39.85
N THR A 26 3.39 8.28 -40.54
CA THR A 26 2.06 8.25 -39.92
C THR A 26 1.92 7.06 -38.96
N THR A 27 2.43 5.89 -39.35
CA THR A 27 2.42 4.68 -38.50
C THR A 27 3.29 4.87 -37.25
N SER A 28 4.46 5.49 -37.41
CA SER A 28 5.35 5.83 -36.28
C SER A 28 4.70 6.82 -35.31
N LEU A 29 4.04 7.86 -35.82
CA LEU A 29 3.30 8.81 -34.99
C LEU A 29 2.15 8.14 -34.25
N PHE A 30 1.36 7.32 -34.96
CA PHE A 30 0.21 6.63 -34.36
C PHE A 30 0.62 5.67 -33.24
N THR A 31 1.67 4.88 -33.45
CA THR A 31 2.21 3.98 -32.42
C THR A 31 2.74 4.76 -31.21
N THR A 32 3.43 5.88 -31.43
CA THR A 32 3.91 6.76 -30.36
C THR A 32 2.76 7.35 -29.54
N THR A 33 1.69 7.82 -30.21
CA THR A 33 0.49 8.34 -29.54
C THR A 33 -0.23 7.28 -28.73
N LEU A 34 -0.35 6.06 -29.25
CA LEU A 34 -0.95 4.93 -28.52
C LEU A 34 -0.13 4.57 -27.27
N PHE A 35 1.20 4.49 -27.38
CA PHE A 35 2.07 4.19 -26.25
C PHE A 35 2.07 5.29 -25.19
N SER A 36 1.98 6.55 -25.62
CA SER A 36 1.85 7.70 -24.71
C SER A 36 0.51 7.69 -23.99
N SER A 37 -0.59 7.44 -24.69
CA SER A 37 -1.93 7.35 -24.10
C SER A 37 -2.03 6.23 -23.07
N THR A 38 -1.45 5.06 -23.39
CA THR A 38 -1.39 3.92 -22.46
C THR A 38 -0.53 4.24 -21.24
N ASP A 39 0.56 5.01 -21.40
CA ASP A 39 1.39 5.46 -20.26
C ASP A 39 0.61 6.35 -19.32
N ILE A 40 -0.07 7.35 -19.89
CA ILE A 40 -0.80 8.35 -19.15
C ILE A 40 -1.91 7.67 -18.36
N ASN A 41 -2.65 6.75 -18.98
CA ASN A 41 -3.66 5.97 -18.30
C ASN A 41 -3.07 5.14 -17.16
N SER A 42 -1.96 4.43 -17.39
CA SER A 42 -1.30 3.62 -16.35
C SER A 42 -0.79 4.47 -15.18
N ARG A 43 -0.27 5.67 -15.45
CA ARG A 43 0.15 6.62 -14.41
C ARG A 43 -1.04 7.17 -13.64
N ASN A 44 -2.13 7.50 -14.32
CA ASN A 44 -3.34 8.00 -13.68
C ASN A 44 -3.96 6.95 -12.76
N ASP A 45 -4.00 5.69 -13.19
CA ASP A 45 -4.44 4.56 -12.36
C ASP A 45 -3.57 4.42 -11.12
N LEU A 46 -2.24 4.44 -11.28
CA LEU A 46 -1.29 4.37 -10.16
C LEU A 46 -1.43 5.55 -9.19
N ILE A 47 -1.59 6.77 -9.70
CA ILE A 47 -1.82 7.96 -8.87
C ILE A 47 -3.10 7.78 -8.06
N SER A 48 -4.18 7.33 -8.70
CA SER A 48 -5.46 7.11 -8.03
C SER A 48 -5.35 6.03 -6.94
N GLU A 49 -4.74 4.89 -7.25
CA GLU A 49 -4.56 3.78 -6.31
C GLU A 49 -3.71 4.20 -5.11
N VAL A 50 -2.58 4.88 -5.34
CA VAL A 50 -1.71 5.37 -4.26
C VAL A 50 -2.42 6.42 -3.41
N GLN A 51 -3.13 7.37 -4.01
CA GLN A 51 -3.88 8.37 -3.26
C GLN A 51 -5.00 7.76 -2.42
N LEU A 52 -5.73 6.78 -2.97
CA LEU A 52 -6.76 6.06 -2.23
C LEU A 52 -6.17 5.28 -1.05
N ALA A 53 -5.07 4.55 -1.27
CA ALA A 53 -4.37 3.84 -0.20
C ALA A 53 -3.90 4.80 0.91
N GLN A 54 -3.32 5.94 0.53
CA GLN A 54 -2.90 6.97 1.48
C GLN A 54 -4.08 7.55 2.26
N GLN A 55 -5.22 7.82 1.61
CA GLN A 55 -6.41 8.32 2.28
C GLN A 55 -6.98 7.30 3.27
N VAL A 56 -6.98 6.01 2.92
CA VAL A 56 -7.41 4.94 3.82
C VAL A 56 -6.48 4.87 5.04
N ILE A 57 -5.15 4.81 4.83
CA ILE A 57 -4.18 4.78 5.92
C ILE A 57 -4.30 6.05 6.77
N ALA A 58 -4.43 7.21 6.15
CA ALA A 58 -4.54 8.49 6.83
C ALA A 58 -5.81 8.61 7.66
N GLY A 59 -6.95 8.15 7.14
CA GLY A 59 -8.21 8.10 7.88
C GLY A 59 -8.10 7.22 9.13
N ARG A 60 -7.53 6.02 8.99
CA ARG A 60 -7.29 5.11 10.13
C ARG A 60 -6.31 5.67 11.14
N THR A 61 -5.26 6.34 10.65
CA THR A 61 -4.26 7.02 11.48
C THR A 61 -4.87 8.21 12.22
N ASN A 62 -5.81 8.94 11.62
CA ASN A 62 -6.52 10.04 12.28
C ASN A 62 -7.36 9.56 13.46
N ASP A 63 -8.01 8.41 13.29
CA ASP A 63 -8.88 7.76 14.29
C ASP A 63 -8.08 7.01 15.37
N ALA A 64 -6.76 6.84 15.20
CA ALA A 64 -5.93 6.09 16.12
C ALA A 64 -5.86 6.79 17.50
N ILE A 65 -5.97 5.98 18.54
CA ILE A 65 -5.77 6.37 19.95
C ILE A 65 -4.33 6.12 20.40
N TYR A 66 -3.60 5.31 19.64
CA TYR A 66 -2.18 5.08 19.86
C TYR A 66 -1.52 4.69 18.53
N VAL A 67 -0.38 5.31 18.23
CA VAL A 67 0.48 4.90 17.12
C VAL A 67 1.81 4.44 17.70
N TYR A 68 2.30 3.28 17.25
CA TYR A 68 3.55 2.73 17.76
C TYR A 68 4.72 3.62 17.34
N PRO A 69 5.53 4.14 18.28
CA PRO A 69 6.64 5.03 17.96
C PRO A 69 7.83 4.28 17.33
N VAL A 70 8.75 5.03 16.75
CA VAL A 70 10.03 4.52 16.23
C VAL A 70 10.77 3.71 17.30
N GLY A 71 11.33 2.58 16.89
CA GLY A 71 12.02 1.63 17.77
C GLY A 71 11.13 0.50 18.29
N SER A 72 9.80 0.61 18.17
CA SER A 72 8.87 -0.46 18.52
C SER A 72 9.07 -1.70 17.65
N VAL A 73 9.04 -2.88 18.27
CA VAL A 73 9.15 -4.19 17.60
C VAL A 73 7.86 -4.96 17.83
N LEU A 74 7.23 -5.40 16.73
CA LEU A 74 5.95 -6.10 16.76
C LEU A 74 6.03 -7.38 15.93
N THR A 75 5.45 -8.46 16.44
CA THR A 75 5.30 -9.73 15.71
C THR A 75 3.84 -9.90 15.33
N LEU A 76 3.53 -9.77 14.03
CA LEU A 76 2.15 -9.72 13.52
C LEU A 76 1.43 -11.06 13.54
N ASN A 77 2.17 -12.18 13.46
CA ASN A 77 1.66 -13.54 13.57
C ASN A 77 2.86 -14.48 13.84
N THR A 78 2.63 -15.74 14.16
CA THR A 78 3.69 -16.75 14.31
C THR A 78 4.02 -17.46 12.99
N SER A 79 3.10 -17.42 12.04
CA SER A 79 3.24 -18.02 10.70
C SER A 79 2.29 -17.35 9.70
N GLY A 80 2.42 -17.69 8.42
CA GLY A 80 1.54 -17.21 7.35
C GLY A 80 2.23 -16.22 6.40
N ALA A 81 1.90 -16.35 5.11
CA ALA A 81 2.50 -15.53 4.06
C ALA A 81 2.05 -14.07 4.15
N SER A 82 0.80 -13.79 4.55
CA SER A 82 0.23 -12.44 4.54
C SER A 82 0.88 -11.46 5.51
N THR A 83 1.63 -11.94 6.50
CA THR A 83 2.30 -11.13 7.54
C THR A 83 3.83 -11.21 7.49
N LEU A 84 4.37 -11.89 6.48
CA LEU A 84 5.79 -12.14 6.32
C LEU A 84 6.55 -10.86 5.95
N ASN A 85 7.60 -10.56 6.71
CA ASN A 85 8.54 -9.50 6.43
C ASN A 85 9.57 -9.98 5.40
N THR A 86 9.28 -9.65 4.14
CA THR A 86 10.14 -9.97 2.99
C THR A 86 11.32 -9.00 2.82
N LEU A 87 11.45 -7.98 3.68
CA LEU A 87 12.52 -6.98 3.59
C LEU A 87 13.80 -7.41 4.30
N ILE A 88 13.75 -8.51 5.06
CA ILE A 88 14.88 -9.04 5.80
C ILE A 88 15.15 -10.49 5.40
N THR A 89 16.41 -10.91 5.56
CA THR A 89 16.89 -12.26 5.25
C THR A 89 17.59 -12.84 6.48
N PRO A 90 17.11 -13.99 7.03
CA PRO A 90 15.90 -14.72 6.64
C PRO A 90 14.62 -13.91 6.95
N SER A 91 13.57 -14.11 6.14
CA SER A 91 12.27 -13.46 6.37
C SER A 91 11.66 -13.90 7.70
N SER A 92 10.95 -13.00 8.37
CA SER A 92 10.31 -13.25 9.67
C SER A 92 8.95 -12.58 9.76
N GLN A 93 8.17 -12.82 10.81
CA GLN A 93 6.89 -12.13 11.05
C GLN A 93 7.04 -10.89 11.95
N THR A 94 8.29 -10.51 12.22
CA THR A 94 8.65 -9.41 13.10
C THR A 94 8.95 -8.16 12.28
N TRP A 95 8.36 -7.06 12.73
CA TRP A 95 8.42 -5.75 12.10
C TRP A 95 8.90 -4.71 13.09
N LYS A 96 9.78 -3.80 12.63
CA LYS A 96 10.36 -2.73 13.45
C LYS A 96 10.01 -1.36 12.89
N VAL A 97 9.31 -0.56 13.68
CA VAL A 97 8.91 0.81 13.31
C VAL A 97 10.14 1.70 13.17
N GLY A 98 10.21 2.44 12.07
CA GLY A 98 11.25 3.44 11.78
C GLY A 98 12.53 2.89 11.15
N THR A 99 12.80 1.59 11.24
CA THR A 99 13.85 0.93 10.43
C THR A 99 13.28 0.33 9.16
N GLN A 100 12.07 -0.20 9.24
CA GLN A 100 11.32 -0.74 8.11
C GLN A 100 10.13 0.17 7.83
N PRO A 101 9.60 0.19 6.59
CA PRO A 101 8.33 0.80 6.25
C PRO A 101 7.19 0.04 6.92
N PHE A 102 7.04 0.26 8.22
CA PHE A 102 6.04 -0.36 9.05
C PHE A 102 5.34 0.70 9.89
N LEU A 103 4.03 0.74 9.77
CA LEU A 103 3.15 1.57 10.59
C LEU A 103 2.20 0.64 11.34
N ALA A 104 2.13 0.79 12.66
CA ALA A 104 1.19 0.07 13.49
C ALA A 104 0.45 1.04 14.40
N MET A 105 -0.81 0.76 14.66
CA MET A 105 -1.68 1.62 15.45
C MET A 105 -2.80 0.83 16.11
N ILE A 106 -3.34 1.41 17.18
CA ILE A 106 -4.53 0.93 17.88
C ILE A 106 -5.65 1.94 17.64
N LEU A 107 -6.78 1.43 17.16
CA LEU A 107 -8.02 2.17 16.98
C LEU A 107 -8.99 1.83 18.11
N PRO A 108 -9.89 2.77 18.44
CA PRO A 108 -10.95 2.52 19.41
C PRO A 108 -11.93 1.45 18.88
N PRO A 109 -12.75 0.87 19.77
CA PRO A 109 -13.86 0.01 19.38
C PRO A 109 -14.78 0.69 18.35
N SER A 110 -15.37 -0.11 17.46
CA SER A 110 -16.35 0.42 16.50
C SER A 110 -17.70 0.72 17.16
N VAL A 111 -18.04 -0.01 18.22
CA VAL A 111 -19.20 0.24 19.08
C VAL A 111 -18.71 0.34 20.53
N PRO A 112 -18.41 1.58 20.97
CA PRO A 112 -18.12 1.96 22.36
C PRO A 112 -18.81 1.23 23.51
N THR A 113 -20.11 0.98 23.34
CA THR A 113 -21.01 0.47 24.37
C THR A 113 -21.16 -1.05 24.33
N ALA A 114 -20.60 -1.70 23.31
CA ALA A 114 -20.62 -3.14 23.19
C ALA A 114 -19.55 -3.75 24.09
N ASP A 115 -19.86 -4.90 24.68
CA ASP A 115 -18.88 -5.64 25.46
C ASP A 115 -17.81 -6.26 24.53
N CYS A 116 -16.55 -6.14 24.94
CA CYS A 116 -15.45 -6.88 24.35
C CYS A 116 -15.42 -8.24 25.06
N GLN A 117 -16.30 -9.16 24.65
CA GLN A 117 -16.62 -10.37 25.41
C GLN A 117 -15.39 -11.16 25.91
N GLY A 118 -15.38 -11.43 27.23
CA GLY A 118 -14.69 -12.57 27.87
C GLY A 118 -13.17 -12.55 27.94
N ALA A 119 -12.59 -13.29 28.90
CA ALA A 119 -11.15 -13.34 29.17
C ALA A 119 -10.27 -13.93 28.04
N THR A 120 -10.84 -14.33 26.90
CA THR A 120 -10.14 -14.97 25.78
C THR A 120 -10.68 -14.46 24.44
N PRO A 121 -9.83 -13.92 23.55
CA PRO A 121 -10.25 -13.47 22.23
C PRO A 121 -10.72 -14.67 21.37
N SER A 122 -11.96 -14.63 20.91
CA SER A 122 -12.45 -15.55 19.88
C SER A 122 -11.87 -15.15 18.52
N THR A 123 -11.12 -16.06 17.87
CA THR A 123 -10.43 -15.85 16.59
C THR A 123 -11.36 -15.72 15.37
N GLY A 124 -12.67 -15.56 15.57
CA GLY A 124 -13.64 -15.45 14.47
C GLY A 124 -14.84 -14.54 14.73
N ILE A 125 -14.96 -13.94 15.92
CA ILE A 125 -16.08 -13.06 16.25
C ILE A 125 -15.55 -11.64 16.41
N VAL A 126 -15.94 -10.77 15.47
CA VAL A 126 -15.70 -9.32 15.60
C VAL A 126 -16.68 -8.78 16.63
N THR A 127 -16.29 -8.77 17.90
CA THR A 127 -17.01 -8.03 18.92
C THR A 127 -16.73 -6.56 18.71
N ALA A 128 -17.77 -5.82 18.31
CA ALA A 128 -17.68 -4.39 18.00
C ALA A 128 -17.18 -3.53 19.19
N GLY A 129 -17.20 -4.09 20.41
CA GLY A 129 -16.69 -3.50 21.65
C GLY A 129 -15.18 -3.61 21.87
N CYS A 130 -14.45 -4.37 21.06
CA CYS A 130 -13.00 -4.55 21.23
C CYS A 130 -12.17 -3.47 20.53
N TYR A 131 -11.01 -3.16 21.10
CA TYR A 131 -10.00 -2.35 20.43
C TYR A 131 -9.57 -3.01 19.12
N ARG A 132 -9.06 -2.23 18.18
CA ARG A 132 -8.71 -2.75 16.85
C ARG A 132 -7.27 -2.41 16.54
N PHE A 133 -6.45 -3.42 16.36
CA PHE A 133 -5.09 -3.30 15.89
C PHE A 133 -5.06 -3.24 14.37
N PHE A 134 -4.35 -2.25 13.85
CA PHE A 134 -4.07 -2.10 12.43
C PHE A 134 -2.57 -1.99 12.21
N ALA A 135 -2.08 -2.63 11.15
CA ALA A 135 -0.72 -2.41 10.68
C ALA A 135 -0.62 -2.36 9.16
N TYR A 136 0.27 -1.51 8.66
CA TYR A 136 0.55 -1.31 7.24
C TYR A 136 2.03 -1.58 6.97
N TYR A 137 2.30 -2.37 5.94
CA TYR A 137 3.65 -2.75 5.52
C TYR A 137 3.68 -3.13 4.05
N PRO A 138 4.80 -2.90 3.35
CA PRO A 138 5.00 -3.46 2.04
C PRO A 138 5.41 -4.94 2.14
N MET A 139 4.95 -5.74 1.19
CA MET A 139 5.39 -7.11 0.99
C MET A 139 5.81 -7.31 -0.47
N LEU A 140 6.80 -8.18 -0.69
CA LEU A 140 7.19 -8.56 -2.03
C LEU A 140 6.05 -9.31 -2.73
N ARG A 141 5.68 -8.85 -3.92
CA ARG A 141 4.56 -9.41 -4.69
C ARG A 141 4.75 -10.89 -5.04
N SER A 142 5.96 -11.29 -5.42
CA SER A 142 6.28 -12.70 -5.71
C SER A 142 6.11 -13.62 -4.50
N ALA A 143 6.34 -13.12 -3.29
CA ALA A 143 6.13 -13.89 -2.06
C ALA A 143 4.64 -14.10 -1.74
N LEU A 144 3.77 -13.15 -2.11
CA LEU A 144 2.31 -13.33 -2.02
C LEU A 144 1.79 -14.29 -3.09
N LEU A 145 2.32 -14.20 -4.31
CA LEU A 145 1.91 -15.07 -5.43
C LEU A 145 2.24 -16.55 -5.19
N SER A 146 3.27 -16.86 -4.39
CA SER A 146 3.59 -18.23 -4.00
C SER A 146 2.79 -18.74 -2.80
N SER A 147 1.90 -17.92 -2.24
CA SER A 147 1.08 -18.28 -1.09
C SER A 147 -0.26 -18.92 -1.47
N THR A 148 -0.90 -19.57 -0.50
CA THR A 148 -2.24 -20.18 -0.63
C THR A 148 -3.36 -19.24 -0.17
N LEU A 149 -3.09 -17.94 -0.05
CA LEU A 149 -4.10 -16.97 0.38
C LEU A 149 -5.22 -16.85 -0.67
N VAL A 150 -6.44 -16.58 -0.20
CA VAL A 150 -7.61 -16.39 -1.08
C VAL A 150 -7.49 -15.08 -1.88
N ASP A 151 -6.99 -14.02 -1.25
CA ASP A 151 -6.75 -12.72 -1.86
C ASP A 151 -5.25 -12.53 -2.16
N VAL A 152 -4.84 -12.89 -3.38
CA VAL A 152 -3.50 -12.65 -3.93
C VAL A 152 -3.59 -11.74 -5.16
N PRO A 153 -2.56 -10.93 -5.44
CA PRO A 153 -2.58 -10.11 -6.65
C PRO A 153 -2.58 -11.02 -7.89
N LYS A 154 -3.10 -10.52 -9.01
CA LYS A 154 -3.08 -11.28 -10.27
C LYS A 154 -1.64 -11.54 -10.71
N ALA A 155 -1.33 -12.74 -11.19
CA ALA A 155 0.00 -13.04 -11.72
C ALA A 155 0.42 -12.04 -12.80
N ASP A 156 1.61 -11.45 -12.64
CA ASP A 156 2.22 -10.51 -13.59
C ASP A 156 3.74 -10.61 -13.44
N ALA A 157 4.36 -11.32 -14.36
CA ALA A 157 5.78 -11.69 -14.29
C ALA A 157 6.72 -10.47 -14.36
N ASN A 158 6.34 -9.42 -15.10
CA ASN A 158 7.17 -8.22 -15.24
C ASN A 158 7.19 -7.37 -13.97
N ASN A 159 6.22 -7.59 -13.09
CA ASN A 159 6.06 -6.86 -11.83
C ASN A 159 6.24 -7.76 -10.61
N ALA A 160 6.78 -8.97 -10.76
CA ALA A 160 6.95 -9.90 -9.65
C ALA A 160 7.83 -9.35 -8.50
N SER A 161 8.76 -8.45 -8.82
CA SER A 161 9.62 -7.77 -7.85
C SER A 161 9.00 -6.54 -7.19
N GLN A 162 7.84 -6.07 -7.64
CA GLN A 162 7.15 -4.92 -7.04
C GLN A 162 6.69 -5.23 -5.62
N TRP A 163 6.43 -4.18 -4.84
CA TRP A 163 5.84 -4.30 -3.53
C TRP A 163 4.32 -4.12 -3.58
N VAL A 164 3.66 -4.71 -2.59
CA VAL A 164 2.23 -4.59 -2.33
C VAL A 164 2.08 -4.01 -0.93
N ILE A 165 1.27 -2.95 -0.75
CA ILE A 165 0.93 -2.50 0.61
C ILE A 165 -0.11 -3.45 1.17
N MET A 166 0.24 -4.07 2.29
CA MET A 166 -0.62 -4.94 3.06
C MET A 166 -1.21 -4.17 4.24
N GLU A 167 -2.47 -4.47 4.55
CA GLU A 167 -3.17 -4.04 5.76
C GLU A 167 -3.48 -5.26 6.62
N TYR A 168 -2.91 -5.29 7.81
CA TYR A 168 -3.23 -6.28 8.83
C TYR A 168 -4.29 -5.71 9.77
N ARG A 169 -5.30 -6.51 10.08
CA ARG A 169 -6.37 -6.17 11.03
C ARG A 169 -6.51 -7.26 12.06
N GLN A 170 -6.66 -6.87 13.32
CA GLN A 170 -6.93 -7.78 14.42
C GLN A 170 -7.73 -7.07 15.51
N ASN A 171 -8.68 -7.76 16.15
CA ASN A 171 -9.33 -7.23 17.35
C ASN A 171 -8.46 -7.53 18.58
N MET A 172 -8.32 -6.56 19.46
CA MET A 172 -7.59 -6.65 20.71
C MET A 172 -8.57 -6.70 21.88
N PHE A 173 -8.38 -7.69 22.74
CA PHE A 173 -9.11 -7.76 23.99
C PHE A 173 -8.77 -6.56 24.88
N SER A 174 -9.76 -6.03 25.61
CA SER A 174 -9.57 -4.85 26.44
C SER A 174 -8.66 -5.10 27.64
N GLY A 175 -8.55 -6.34 28.13
CA GLY A 175 -7.63 -6.68 29.23
C GLY A 175 -7.96 -5.93 30.54
N GLY A 176 -9.20 -5.45 30.69
CA GLY A 176 -9.59 -4.56 31.79
C GLY A 176 -9.31 -3.07 31.56
N VAL A 177 -8.71 -2.69 30.43
CA VAL A 177 -8.59 -1.29 30.00
C VAL A 177 -9.94 -0.82 29.50
N ALA A 178 -10.64 -0.01 30.30
CA ALA A 178 -11.92 0.57 29.92
C ALA A 178 -11.72 1.58 28.78
N TRP A 179 -12.59 1.51 27.77
CA TRP A 179 -12.64 2.51 26.72
C TRP A 179 -13.57 3.66 27.11
N SER A 180 -13.16 4.89 26.81
CA SER A 180 -14.02 6.07 26.84
C SER A 180 -13.74 6.99 25.64
N PRO A 181 -14.73 7.79 25.19
CA PRO A 181 -14.49 8.76 24.12
C PRO A 181 -13.40 9.75 24.52
N GLY A 182 -12.40 9.94 23.65
CA GLY A 182 -11.25 10.82 23.92
C GLY A 182 -10.18 10.20 24.83
N ALA A 183 -10.29 8.93 25.21
CA ALA A 183 -9.24 8.23 25.94
C ALA A 183 -7.95 8.17 25.10
N VAL A 184 -6.85 8.61 25.71
CA VAL A 184 -5.49 8.37 25.22
C VAL A 184 -4.94 7.15 25.96
N LEU A 185 -4.35 6.21 25.23
CA LEU A 185 -3.71 5.05 25.85
C LEU A 185 -2.31 5.42 26.38
N SER A 186 -2.07 5.17 27.66
CA SER A 186 -0.72 5.20 28.24
C SER A 186 0.08 3.99 27.75
N SER A 187 1.41 4.09 27.79
CA SER A 187 2.32 2.98 27.45
C SER A 187 2.02 1.71 28.26
N ASP A 188 1.57 1.83 29.50
CA ASP A 188 1.21 0.68 30.33
C ASP A 188 -0.15 0.08 29.93
N SER A 189 -1.11 0.90 29.52
CA SER A 189 -2.36 0.41 28.92
C SER A 189 -2.10 -0.35 27.62
N VAL A 190 -1.18 0.16 26.79
CA VAL A 190 -0.74 -0.52 25.56
C VAL A 190 -0.07 -1.85 25.88
N LYS A 191 0.81 -1.90 26.91
CA LYS A 191 1.41 -3.16 27.37
C LYS A 191 0.34 -4.16 27.78
N THR A 192 -0.64 -3.76 28.60
CA THR A 192 -1.75 -4.63 29.03
C THR A 192 -2.57 -5.15 27.85
N LEU A 193 -2.89 -4.28 26.89
CA LEU A 193 -3.58 -4.67 25.66
C LEU A 193 -2.74 -5.64 24.80
N SER A 194 -1.42 -5.44 24.76
CA SER A 194 -0.48 -6.28 23.99
C SER A 194 -0.05 -7.58 24.70
N SER A 195 -0.23 -7.67 26.02
CA SER A 195 0.17 -8.81 26.86
C SER A 195 -0.93 -9.84 27.07
N ALA A 196 -2.13 -9.62 26.50
CA ALA A 196 -3.16 -10.65 26.43
C ALA A 196 -2.58 -11.91 25.74
N PRO A 197 -2.99 -13.14 26.12
CA PRO A 197 -2.11 -14.33 26.18
C PRO A 197 -1.59 -14.90 24.86
N THR A 198 -1.82 -14.24 23.75
CA THR A 198 -1.40 -14.65 22.42
C THR A 198 -1.01 -13.39 21.69
N TYR A 199 0.16 -13.39 21.05
CA TYR A 199 0.50 -12.51 19.93
C TYR A 199 -0.70 -12.23 19.03
N TYR A 200 -0.67 -11.22 18.17
CA TYR A 200 -1.76 -10.93 17.23
C TYR A 200 -2.06 -12.16 16.32
N MET A 201 -2.80 -13.15 16.81
CA MET A 201 -2.95 -14.48 16.23
C MET A 201 -4.36 -14.60 15.69
N GLY A 202 -4.47 -15.07 14.45
CA GLY A 202 -5.74 -15.16 13.71
C GLY A 202 -6.05 -13.94 12.83
N GLY A 203 -5.26 -12.86 12.93
CA GLY A 203 -5.34 -11.76 11.97
C GLY A 203 -4.71 -12.14 10.64
N VAL A 204 -5.29 -11.63 9.55
CA VAL A 204 -4.81 -11.88 8.17
C VAL A 204 -4.53 -10.54 7.51
N GLY A 205 -3.39 -10.46 6.81
CA GLY A 205 -3.04 -9.30 5.98
C GLY A 205 -3.85 -9.31 4.68
N ARG A 206 -4.39 -8.17 4.28
CA ARG A 206 -5.11 -7.96 3.03
C ARG A 206 -4.40 -6.94 2.16
N ILE A 207 -4.55 -7.06 0.85
CA ILE A 207 -3.96 -6.12 -0.10
C ILE A 207 -4.71 -4.79 -0.04
N LEU A 208 -3.97 -3.70 0.11
CA LEU A 208 -4.48 -2.33 0.03
C LEU A 208 -4.13 -1.67 -1.30
N ALA A 209 -2.90 -1.86 -1.79
CA ALA A 209 -2.43 -1.34 -3.07
C ALA A 209 -1.36 -2.27 -3.66
N ASP A 210 -1.37 -2.45 -4.98
CA ASP A 210 -0.36 -3.17 -5.77
C ASP A 210 0.60 -2.17 -6.48
N TYR A 211 1.63 -2.70 -7.12
CA TYR A 211 2.55 -1.94 -7.99
C TYR A 211 3.28 -0.79 -7.30
N ILE A 212 3.79 -1.05 -6.09
CA ILE A 212 4.58 -0.09 -5.33
C ILE A 212 6.06 -0.30 -5.62
N GLN A 213 6.76 0.81 -5.87
CA GLN A 213 8.17 0.78 -6.22
C GLN A 213 9.03 0.24 -5.04
N PRO A 214 9.79 -0.85 -5.22
CA PRO A 214 10.62 -1.44 -4.17
C PRO A 214 11.77 -0.52 -3.80
N SER A 215 11.67 0.15 -2.65
CA SER A 215 12.77 0.83 -1.98
C SER A 215 12.30 1.40 -0.66
N LEU A 216 13.18 1.40 0.36
CA LEU A 216 12.93 2.10 1.62
C LEU A 216 12.84 3.62 1.45
N ALA A 217 13.32 4.17 0.33
CA ALA A 217 13.15 5.58 -0.02
C ALA A 217 11.78 5.90 -0.64
N ASN A 218 11.10 4.87 -1.19
CA ASN A 218 9.87 5.01 -1.95
C ASN A 218 8.61 4.60 -1.16
N VAL A 219 8.80 3.86 -0.09
CA VAL A 219 7.77 3.56 0.91
C VAL A 219 8.32 3.97 2.26
N LYS A 220 7.71 4.98 2.89
CA LYS A 220 8.14 5.47 4.19
C LYS A 220 6.93 5.75 5.08
N PHE A 221 7.00 5.26 6.30
CA PHE A 221 6.12 5.67 7.39
C PHE A 221 7.00 6.33 8.47
N ASP A 222 6.95 7.66 8.54
CA ASP A 222 7.71 8.43 9.51
C ASP A 222 6.82 8.77 10.70
N VAL A 223 7.10 8.18 11.86
CA VAL A 223 6.28 8.30 13.06
C VAL A 223 7.03 9.15 14.09
N ALA A 224 6.55 10.37 14.30
CA ALA A 224 7.01 11.24 15.37
C ALA A 224 6.02 11.16 16.54
N ALA A 225 6.46 10.62 17.67
CA ALA A 225 5.68 10.56 18.89
C ALA A 225 5.37 11.97 19.44
N PRO A 226 4.22 12.17 20.10
CA PRO A 226 3.95 13.43 20.79
C PRO A 226 5.01 13.70 21.86
N ALA A 227 5.40 14.98 21.99
CA ALA A 227 6.40 15.42 22.96
C ALA A 227 6.04 16.80 23.53
N GLY A 228 5.69 16.84 24.82
CA GLY A 228 5.27 18.06 25.50
C GLY A 228 3.98 18.63 24.88
N ILE A 229 4.07 19.81 24.28
CA ILE A 229 2.93 20.42 23.55
C ILE A 229 2.90 20.08 22.06
N THR A 230 3.91 19.36 21.55
CA THR A 230 4.00 19.02 20.12
C THR A 230 3.14 17.80 19.84
N PRO A 231 2.13 17.90 18.96
CA PRO A 231 1.29 16.76 18.62
C PRO A 231 2.10 15.70 17.88
N GLY A 232 1.71 14.44 18.05
CA GLY A 232 2.26 13.34 17.27
C GLY A 232 1.97 13.53 15.77
N ARG A 233 2.89 13.08 14.92
CA ARG A 233 2.77 13.18 13.46
C ARG A 233 3.13 11.85 12.81
N VAL A 234 2.33 11.43 11.85
CA VAL A 234 2.64 10.32 10.95
C VAL A 234 2.75 10.85 9.52
N SER A 235 3.90 10.67 8.88
CA SER A 235 4.10 10.97 7.47
C SER A 235 4.08 9.67 6.67
N ILE A 236 3.26 9.63 5.62
CA ILE A 236 3.07 8.46 4.77
C ILE A 236 3.55 8.84 3.37
N THR A 237 4.63 8.21 2.91
CA THR A 237 5.16 8.39 1.55
C THR A 237 5.05 7.09 0.77
N LEU A 238 4.42 7.13 -0.40
CA LEU A 238 4.28 6.00 -1.31
C LEU A 238 4.63 6.42 -2.74
N THR A 239 5.33 5.54 -3.46
CA THR A 239 5.66 5.72 -4.88
C THR A 239 5.19 4.49 -5.67
N GLY A 240 4.38 4.71 -6.71
CA GLY A 240 3.89 3.64 -7.60
C GLY A 240 4.79 3.43 -8.82
N GLN A 241 5.01 2.18 -9.19
CA GLN A 241 5.70 1.78 -10.41
C GLN A 241 5.07 0.53 -11.01
N ARG A 242 4.76 0.59 -12.30
CA ARG A 242 4.27 -0.57 -13.06
C ARG A 242 5.03 -0.75 -14.35
N PHE A 243 5.66 -1.91 -14.51
CA PHE A 243 6.25 -2.35 -15.77
C PHE A 243 5.16 -2.82 -16.73
N ARG A 244 5.33 -2.49 -18.01
CA ARG A 244 4.42 -2.93 -19.06
C ARG A 244 4.70 -4.38 -19.43
N VAL A 245 3.69 -5.04 -19.99
CA VAL A 245 3.84 -6.39 -20.52
C VAL A 245 4.87 -6.38 -21.65
N ALA A 246 5.90 -7.24 -21.54
CA ALA A 246 6.96 -7.39 -22.53
C ALA A 246 7.78 -6.12 -22.84
N SER A 247 7.91 -5.20 -21.86
CA SER A 247 8.74 -4.00 -21.98
C SER A 247 9.58 -3.76 -20.74
N THR A 248 10.77 -3.18 -20.93
CA THR A 248 11.60 -2.64 -19.85
C THR A 248 11.13 -1.25 -19.40
N GLN A 249 10.20 -0.62 -20.14
CA GLN A 249 9.62 0.65 -19.74
C GLN A 249 8.60 0.45 -18.62
N SER A 250 8.64 1.36 -17.65
CA SER A 250 7.69 1.42 -16.55
C SER A 250 6.98 2.76 -16.52
N SER A 251 5.70 2.72 -16.16
CA SER A 251 4.97 3.88 -15.73
C SER A 251 5.34 4.13 -14.27
N LEU A 252 6.03 5.24 -14.02
CA LEU A 252 6.49 5.67 -12.70
C LEU A 252 5.75 6.94 -12.31
N ILE A 253 5.26 6.98 -11.09
CA ILE A 253 4.72 8.20 -10.48
C ILE A 253 5.72 8.69 -9.44
N GLY A 254 5.80 10.01 -9.23
CA GLY A 254 6.65 10.57 -8.18
C GLY A 254 6.12 10.23 -6.77
N PRO A 255 6.96 10.32 -5.72
CA PRO A 255 6.55 10.07 -4.35
C PRO A 255 5.38 10.97 -3.96
N GLN A 256 4.28 10.36 -3.50
CA GLN A 256 3.15 11.06 -2.91
C GLN A 256 3.34 11.05 -1.40
N THR A 257 3.16 12.18 -0.71
CA THR A 257 3.31 12.25 0.76
C THR A 257 2.11 12.90 1.42
N VAL A 258 1.60 12.26 2.47
CA VAL A 258 0.52 12.78 3.32
C VAL A 258 1.00 12.83 4.77
N ASN A 259 0.75 13.96 5.43
CA ASN A 259 1.00 14.11 6.86
C ASN A 259 -0.32 14.04 7.63
N VAL A 260 -0.32 13.25 8.70
CA VAL A 260 -1.48 13.02 9.56
C VAL A 260 -1.10 13.31 10.99
N TYR A 261 -2.00 13.99 11.69
CA TYR A 261 -1.90 14.29 13.11
C TYR A 261 -3.05 13.54 13.80
N PRO A 262 -2.78 12.36 14.40
CA PRO A 262 -3.82 11.58 15.06
C PRO A 262 -4.48 12.37 16.17
N ARG A 263 -5.82 12.42 16.19
CA ARG A 263 -6.55 13.31 17.12
C ARG A 263 -6.43 12.88 18.57
N ASN A 264 -6.37 11.57 18.80
CA ASN A 264 -6.41 10.95 20.13
C ASN A 264 -5.05 10.42 20.57
N TRP A 265 -3.96 10.88 19.92
CA TRP A 265 -2.57 10.54 20.25
C TRP A 265 -1.82 11.79 20.73
N ASN A 266 -2.38 12.43 21.77
CA ASN A 266 -1.75 13.54 22.45
C ASN A 266 -1.22 13.08 23.82
N PRO A 267 -0.23 13.77 24.41
CA PRO A 267 0.43 13.35 25.65
C PRO A 267 -0.49 13.38 26.87
#